data_AF-A0A530L8C6-F1
#
_entry.id   AF-A0A530L8C6-F1
#
_cell.length_a   1.000
_cell.length_b   1.000
_cell.length_c   1.000
_cell.angle_alpha   90.00
_cell.angle_beta   90.00
_cell.angle_gamma   90.00
#
_symmetry.space_group_name_H-M   'P 1'
#
loop_
_entity.id
_entity.type
_entity.pdbx_description
1 polymer ?
#
loop_
_entity_poly.entity_id
_entity_poly.type
_entity_poly.pdbx_seq_one_letter_code
_entity_poly.pdbx_strand_id
1 'polypeptide(L)'
;IANTAENPVRQEEVLKSLMEQGVAGLVVSPARGTTPGAFRRLETAGVPVVFVMRRLPESRIPVITPDNHRGAYLATAHLIGKGHRRLAFFG
;
A
#
# COMPACT_ATOMS: atom_id res chain seq x y z
N ILE A 1 6.91 -13.97 2.50
CA ILE A 1 5.63 -13.24 2.72
C ILE A 1 5.52 -12.94 4.20
N ALA A 2 5.16 -11.72 4.59
CA ALA A 2 5.00 -11.31 5.99
C ALA A 2 3.75 -10.43 6.15
N ASN A 3 3.15 -10.42 7.35
CA ASN A 3 2.00 -9.58 7.68
C ASN A 3 2.36 -8.63 8.83
N THR A 4 2.15 -7.33 8.62
CA THR A 4 2.45 -6.27 9.59
C THR A 4 1.23 -5.88 10.43
N ALA A 5 0.05 -6.41 10.12
CA ALA A 5 -1.22 -6.12 10.80
C ALA A 5 -1.50 -4.62 10.95
N GLU A 6 -1.15 -3.81 9.92
CA GLU A 6 -1.29 -2.35 9.92
C GLU A 6 -0.52 -1.62 11.04
N ASN A 7 0.46 -2.29 11.66
CA ASN A 7 1.26 -1.72 12.73
C ASN A 7 2.65 -1.27 12.20
N PRO A 8 3.01 0.02 12.33
CA PRO A 8 4.28 0.54 11.82
C PRO A 8 5.51 0.01 12.57
N VAL A 9 5.39 -0.33 13.86
CA VAL A 9 6.48 -0.94 14.64
C VAL A 9 6.77 -2.34 14.12
N ARG A 10 5.72 -3.16 13.95
CA ARG A 10 5.84 -4.50 13.39
C ARG A 10 6.34 -4.48 11.95
N GLN A 11 5.96 -3.47 11.18
CA GLN A 11 6.52 -3.26 9.85
C GLN A 11 8.03 -3.06 9.90
N GLU A 12 8.54 -2.19 10.77
CA GLU A 12 9.98 -1.94 10.89
C GLU A 12 10.75 -3.23 11.22
N GLU A 13 10.24 -4.04 12.15
CA GLU A 13 10.82 -5.36 12.49
C GLU A 13 10.88 -6.30 11.28
N VAL A 14 9.80 -6.35 10.50
CA VAL A 14 9.72 -7.16 9.28
C VAL A 14 10.68 -6.65 8.21
N LEU A 15 10.74 -5.34 7.98
CA LEU A 15 11.66 -4.74 7.00
C LEU A 15 13.12 -5.03 7.38
N LYS A 16 13.46 -4.91 8.67
CA LYS A 16 14.79 -5.24 9.19
C LYS A 16 15.13 -6.72 8.96
N SER A 17 14.23 -7.63 9.32
CA SER A 17 14.44 -9.07 9.14
C SER A 17 14.64 -9.45 7.67
N LEU A 18 13.87 -8.86 6.76
CA LEU A 18 14.00 -9.11 5.32
C LEU A 18 15.32 -8.56 4.76
N MET A 19 15.79 -7.40 5.23
CA MET A 19 17.12 -6.90 4.88
C MET A 19 18.23 -7.86 5.35
N GLU A 20 18.15 -8.35 6.59
CA GLU A 20 19.13 -9.30 7.14
C GLU A 20 19.15 -10.63 6.38
N GLN A 21 18.02 -11.03 5.80
CA GLN A 21 17.91 -12.21 4.94
C GLN A 21 18.46 -12.00 3.51
N GLY A 22 18.87 -10.78 3.14
CA GLY A 22 19.44 -10.50 1.83
C GLY A 22 18.45 -10.61 0.68
N VAL A 23 17.20 -10.19 0.89
CA VAL A 23 16.18 -10.23 -0.18
C VAL A 23 16.59 -9.37 -1.38
N ALA A 24 16.28 -9.86 -2.59
CA ALA A 24 16.58 -9.14 -3.83
C ALA A 24 15.66 -7.92 -4.09
N GLY A 25 14.58 -7.76 -3.33
CA GLY A 25 13.62 -6.66 -3.46
C GLY A 25 12.37 -6.86 -2.62
N LEU A 26 11.54 -5.82 -2.53
CA LEU A 26 10.35 -5.79 -1.70
C LEU A 26 9.13 -5.23 -2.44
N VAL A 27 7.99 -5.90 -2.25
CA VAL A 27 6.66 -5.38 -2.57
C VAL A 27 5.94 -5.16 -1.25
N VAL A 28 5.60 -3.90 -0.95
CA VAL A 28 5.11 -3.53 0.39
C VAL A 28 3.82 -2.75 0.29
N SER A 29 2.83 -3.09 1.11
CA SER A 29 1.73 -2.17 1.43
C SER A 29 2.09 -1.47 2.74
N PRO A 30 2.53 -0.20 2.73
CA PRO A 30 2.94 0.49 3.95
C PRO A 30 1.82 0.50 4.98
N ALA A 31 2.11 0.23 6.25
CA ALA A 31 1.18 0.31 7.36
C ALA A 31 0.68 1.75 7.57
N ARG A 32 -0.52 1.90 8.16
CA ARG A 32 -1.02 3.22 8.56
C ARG A 32 -0.05 3.88 9.53
N GLY A 33 0.16 5.19 9.37
CA GLY A 33 1.11 5.94 10.20
C GLY A 33 2.59 5.67 9.88
N THR A 34 2.90 4.91 8.82
CA THR A 34 4.28 4.82 8.33
C THR A 34 4.81 6.21 7.98
N THR A 35 6.03 6.51 8.42
CA THR A 35 6.69 7.79 8.11
C THR A 35 7.46 7.69 6.80
N PRO A 36 7.71 8.81 6.09
CA PRO A 36 8.53 8.80 4.86
C PRO A 36 9.94 8.22 5.08
N GLY A 37 10.47 8.28 6.30
CA GLY A 37 11.79 7.78 6.65
C GLY A 37 11.92 6.26 6.79
N ALA A 38 10.81 5.52 6.89
CA ALA A 38 10.80 4.09 7.21
C ALA A 38 11.55 3.21 6.18
N PHE A 39 11.59 3.65 4.93
CA PHE A 39 12.21 2.88 3.84
C PHE A 39 13.62 3.37 3.47
N ARG A 40 14.14 4.44 4.11
CA ARG A 40 15.44 5.02 3.73
C ARG A 40 16.58 4.02 3.82
N ARG A 41 16.57 3.11 4.79
CA ARG A 41 17.63 2.09 4.93
C ARG A 41 17.67 1.16 3.72
N LEU A 42 16.50 0.75 3.23
CA LEU A 42 16.36 -0.09 2.03
C LEU A 42 16.82 0.66 0.78
N GLU A 43 16.41 1.92 0.63
CA GLU A 43 16.83 2.77 -0.49
C GLU A 43 18.35 2.98 -0.51
N THR A 44 18.96 3.30 0.64
CA THR A 44 20.42 3.46 0.76
C THR A 44 21.18 2.15 0.50
N ALA A 45 20.61 1.01 0.91
CA ALA A 45 21.18 -0.31 0.63
C ALA A 45 21.00 -0.76 -0.83
N GLY A 46 20.32 0.03 -1.67
CA GLY A 46 20.07 -0.31 -3.07
C GLY A 46 19.06 -1.44 -3.26
N VAL A 47 18.27 -1.77 -2.23
CA VAL A 47 17.23 -2.79 -2.31
C VAL A 47 16.03 -2.21 -3.06
N PRO A 48 15.62 -2.77 -4.21
CA PRO A 48 14.45 -2.30 -4.93
C PRO A 48 13.17 -2.45 -4.12
N VAL A 49 12.38 -1.38 -4.02
CA VAL A 49 11.09 -1.38 -3.32
C VAL A 49 10.00 -0.85 -4.26
N VAL A 50 8.83 -1.49 -4.23
CA VAL A 50 7.61 -1.00 -4.86
C VAL A 50 6.48 -1.01 -3.82
N PHE A 51 5.74 0.08 -3.73
CA PHE A 51 4.55 0.15 -2.92
C PHE A 51 3.32 -0.39 -3.65
N VAL A 52 2.43 -1.03 -2.90
CA VAL A 52 1.13 -1.49 -3.38
C VAL A 52 0.03 -1.00 -2.45
N MET A 53 -1.16 -0.75 -3.00
CA MET A 53 -2.39 -0.36 -2.27
C MET A 53 -2.36 1.00 -1.57
N ARG A 54 -1.21 1.45 -1.06
CA ARG A 54 -1.07 2.69 -0.31
C ARG A 54 0.16 3.46 -0.76
N ARG A 55 -0.04 4.75 -1.03
CA ARG A 55 1.02 5.73 -1.27
C ARG A 55 1.48 6.31 0.07
N LEU A 56 2.79 6.46 0.23
CA LEU A 56 3.36 7.34 1.24
C LEU A 56 3.55 8.73 0.63
N PRO A 57 2.98 9.80 1.22
CA PRO A 57 3.26 11.15 0.79
C PRO A 57 4.77 11.41 0.75
N GLU A 58 5.21 12.18 -0.25
CA GLU A 58 6.61 12.62 -0.42
C GLU A 58 7.63 11.52 -0.76
N SER A 59 7.23 10.24 -0.73
CA SER A 59 8.09 9.15 -1.17
C SER A 59 8.25 9.12 -2.69
N ARG A 60 9.47 8.85 -3.15
CA ARG A 60 9.80 8.62 -4.57
C ARG A 60 9.68 7.15 -4.98
N ILE A 61 9.35 6.26 -4.05
CA ILE A 61 9.18 4.84 -4.31
C ILE A 61 7.99 4.64 -5.26
N PRO A 62 8.15 3.87 -6.35
CA PRO A 62 7.05 3.57 -7.28
C PRO A 62 5.87 2.94 -6.55
N VAL A 63 4.65 3.27 -6.97
CA VAL A 63 3.44 2.72 -6.37
C VAL A 63 2.48 2.18 -7.43
N ILE A 64 1.96 0.98 -7.15
CA ILE A 64 0.92 0.33 -7.94
C ILE A 64 -0.35 0.35 -7.11
N THR A 65 -1.34 1.13 -7.54
CA THR A 65 -2.66 1.20 -6.90
C THR A 65 -3.77 0.92 -7.90
N PRO A 66 -4.87 0.28 -7.48
CA PRO A 66 -6.07 0.22 -8.29
C PRO A 66 -6.65 1.62 -8.53
N ASP A 67 -7.35 1.79 -9.65
CA ASP A 67 -8.17 2.97 -9.91
C ASP A 67 -9.49 2.85 -9.13
N ASN A 68 -9.40 3.08 -7.82
CA ASN A 68 -10.55 3.00 -6.92
C ASN A 68 -11.66 3.97 -7.30
N HIS A 69 -11.33 5.12 -7.89
CA HIS A 69 -12.31 6.09 -8.35
C HIS A 69 -13.14 5.51 -9.49
N ARG A 70 -12.48 5.00 -10.54
CA ARG A 70 -13.17 4.34 -11.65
C ARG A 70 -13.91 3.10 -11.19
N GLY A 71 -13.33 2.31 -10.29
CA GLY A 71 -13.99 1.14 -9.71
C GLY A 71 -15.30 1.51 -8.99
N ALA A 72 -15.26 2.51 -8.11
CA ALA A 72 -16.44 2.99 -7.38
C ALA A 72 -17.49 3.58 -8.33
N TYR A 73 -17.06 4.33 -9.35
CA TYR A 73 -17.94 4.87 -10.38
C TYR A 73 -18.66 3.75 -11.15
N LEU A 74 -17.92 2.75 -11.65
CA LEU A 74 -18.49 1.64 -12.40
C LEU A 74 -19.49 0.82 -11.56
N ALA A 75 -19.14 0.55 -10.30
CA ALA A 75 -20.04 -0.15 -9.37
C ALA A 75 -21.33 0.64 -9.12
N THR A 76 -21.22 1.95 -8.87
CA THR A 76 -22.37 2.83 -8.62
C THR A 76 -23.25 2.97 -9.87
N ALA A 77 -22.64 3.18 -11.04
CA ALA A 77 -23.35 3.29 -12.32
C ALA A 77 -24.15 2.02 -12.63
N HIS A 78 -23.58 0.85 -12.37
CA HIS A 78 -24.27 -0.43 -12.54
C HIS A 78 -25.52 -0.55 -11.64
N LEU A 79 -25.42 -0.15 -10.37
CA LEU A 79 -26.55 -0.16 -9.45
C LEU A 79 -27.66 0.81 -9.89
N ILE A 80 -27.30 2.02 -10.33
CA ILE A 80 -28.26 2.97 -10.89
C ILE A 80 -28.93 2.40 -12.14
N GLY A 81 -28.17 1.76 -13.03
CA GLY A 81 -28.69 1.08 -14.23
C GLY A 81 -29.69 -0.02 -13.92
N LYS A 82 -29.57 -0.66 -12.74
CA LYS A 82 -30.55 -1.63 -12.22
C LYS A 82 -31.76 -1.00 -11.50
N GLY A 83 -31.85 0.32 -11.46
CA GLY A 83 -32.97 1.06 -10.85
C GLY A 83 -32.78 1.40 -9.37
N HIS A 84 -31.63 1.10 -8.76
CA HIS A 84 -31.37 1.50 -7.38
C HIS A 84 -31.20 3.03 -7.27
N ARG A 85 -31.91 3.65 -6.33
CA ARG A 85 -31.90 5.12 -6.10
C ARG A 85 -31.37 5.55 -4.75
N ARG A 86 -31.28 4.63 -3.79
CA ARG A 86 -30.77 4.86 -2.43
C ARG A 86 -29.52 4.03 -2.25
N LEU A 87 -28.37 4.65 -2.48
CA LEU A 87 -27.06 4.01 -2.41
C LEU A 87 -26.27 4.61 -1.24
N ALA A 88 -25.63 3.75 -0.46
CA ALA A 88 -24.69 4.14 0.57
C ALA A 88 -23.31 3.57 0.21
N PHE A 89 -22.26 4.34 0.50
CA PHE A 89 -20.89 3.86 0.42
C PHE A 89 -20.40 3.58 1.85
N PHE A 90 -19.79 2.42 2.05
CA PHE A 90 -19.16 2.03 3.31
C PHE A 90 -17.75 1.51 2.97
N GLY A 91 -16.72 2.22 3.43
CA GLY A 91 -15.32 1.96 3.08
C GLY A 91 -14.35 2.67 4.01
#